data_AF-A0A511ACT7-F1
#
_entry.id   AF-A0A511ACT7-F1
#
_cell.length_a   1.000
_cell.length_b   1.000
_cell.length_c   1.000
_cell.angle_alpha   90.00
_cell.angle_beta   90.00
_cell.angle_gamma   90.00
#
_symmetry.space_group_name_H-M   'P 1'
#
loop_
_entity.id
_entity.type
_entity.pdbx_description
1 polymer ?
#
loop_
_entity_poly.entity_id
_entity_poly.type
_entity_poly.pdbx_seq_one_letter_code
_entity_poly.pdbx_strand_id
1 'polypeptide(L)'
;MTESPAAEGFASDLALALRLADAADAESLPRFDAGDLKISTKEDRSHVTDADLATERALRAILAEERPSDGIFGEEFGVEGDAKRQWIIDPIDGTANFMRGIPLWGTMIALAIDGVPQVGVVSMPALGRRWWGSTGAGAWTAAHSGPRRIETSAVASLDDAAVSFQSITQWADAGHLPALLRVVDRVWRDRAYGDVYAYMMLAEGRLEMVAEFDVKEYDIAAAVPIVREAGGRFTSFDGADSISERSSLATNGILHDAFFELTRAND
;
A
#
# COMPACT_ATOMS: atom_id res chain seq x y z
N MET A 1 11.19 -6.82 31.34
CA MET A 1 10.53 -7.77 30.43
C MET A 1 11.35 -7.75 29.16
N THR A 2 11.84 -8.93 28.79
CA THR A 2 12.87 -9.18 27.79
C THR A 2 12.42 -8.72 26.41
N GLU A 3 13.14 -7.76 25.84
CA GLU A 3 13.04 -7.35 24.44
C GLU A 3 13.26 -8.56 23.52
N SER A 4 12.38 -8.70 22.54
CA SER A 4 12.48 -9.76 21.53
C SER A 4 13.61 -9.41 20.54
N PRO A 5 14.57 -10.31 20.27
CA PRO A 5 15.69 -10.06 19.35
C PRO A 5 15.29 -9.77 17.88
N ALA A 6 14.00 -9.79 17.54
CA ALA A 6 13.51 -9.44 16.21
C ALA A 6 13.47 -7.92 15.94
N ALA A 7 13.38 -7.08 16.98
CA ALA A 7 13.21 -5.63 16.82
C ALA A 7 14.46 -4.92 16.21
N GLU A 8 15.64 -5.56 16.24
CA GLU A 8 16.86 -5.02 15.62
C GLU A 8 16.99 -5.31 14.11
N GLY A 9 16.19 -6.22 13.54
CA GLY A 9 16.49 -6.83 12.23
C GLY A 9 16.40 -5.89 11.00
N PHE A 10 15.58 -4.84 11.05
CA PHE A 10 15.27 -4.00 9.88
C PHE A 10 15.44 -2.49 10.09
N ALA A 11 16.06 -2.06 11.20
CA ALA A 11 16.14 -0.63 11.52
C ALA A 11 16.92 0.18 10.45
N SER A 12 18.04 -0.36 9.95
CA SER A 12 18.82 0.29 8.88
C SER A 12 18.08 0.30 7.54
N ASP A 13 17.29 -0.73 7.25
CA ASP A 13 16.50 -0.84 6.03
C ASP A 13 15.30 0.12 6.07
N LEU A 14 14.62 0.23 7.21
CA LEU A 14 13.58 1.23 7.42
C LEU A 14 14.12 2.66 7.29
N ALA A 15 15.30 2.94 7.86
CA ALA A 15 15.94 4.24 7.71
C ALA A 15 16.31 4.57 6.26
N LEU A 16 16.71 3.56 5.46
CA LEU A 16 16.92 3.71 4.03
C LEU A 16 15.59 3.93 3.30
N ALA A 17 14.54 3.15 3.59
CA ALA A 17 13.22 3.31 2.99
C ALA A 17 12.63 4.71 3.21
N LEU A 18 12.84 5.31 4.37
CA LEU A 18 12.42 6.68 4.66
C LEU A 18 13.18 7.72 3.84
N ARG A 19 14.48 7.52 3.57
CA ARG A 19 15.27 8.40 2.70
C ARG A 19 14.93 8.21 1.23
N LEU A 20 14.58 6.99 0.82
CA LEU A 20 14.01 6.73 -0.50
C LEU A 20 12.71 7.53 -0.67
N ALA A 21 11.83 7.53 0.35
CA ALA A 21 10.62 8.35 0.32
C ALA A 21 10.93 9.86 0.24
N ASP A 22 11.98 10.37 0.91
CA ASP A 22 12.40 11.77 0.76
C ASP A 22 12.84 12.10 -0.67
N ALA A 23 13.58 11.19 -1.31
CA ALA A 23 13.97 11.34 -2.71
C ALA A 23 12.75 11.27 -3.65
N ALA A 24 11.81 10.36 -3.39
CA ALA A 24 10.58 10.24 -4.18
C ALA A 24 9.71 11.49 -4.08
N ASP A 25 9.52 12.02 -2.88
CA ASP A 25 8.76 13.26 -2.67
C ASP A 25 9.40 14.44 -3.44
N ALA A 26 10.74 14.51 -3.47
CA ALA A 26 11.47 15.56 -4.17
C ALA A 26 11.33 15.49 -5.71
N GLU A 27 11.17 14.30 -6.28
CA GLU A 27 10.98 14.10 -7.72
C GLU A 27 9.51 14.22 -8.13
N SER A 28 8.60 13.63 -7.36
CA SER A 28 7.18 13.51 -7.72
C SER A 28 6.37 14.79 -7.45
N LEU A 29 6.52 15.41 -6.27
CA LEU A 29 5.69 16.54 -5.85
C LEU A 29 5.81 17.77 -6.77
N PRO A 30 6.99 18.17 -7.28
CA PRO A 30 7.09 19.28 -8.23
C PRO A 30 6.42 19.02 -9.58
N ARG A 31 6.19 17.75 -9.94
CA ARG A 31 5.51 17.37 -11.19
C ARG A 31 3.99 17.30 -11.02
N PHE A 32 3.49 17.20 -9.80
CA PHE A 32 2.05 17.25 -9.51
C PHE A 32 1.49 18.63 -9.88
N ASP A 33 0.38 18.65 -10.63
CA ASP A 33 -0.22 19.85 -11.24
C ASP A 33 0.69 20.64 -12.21
N ALA A 34 1.82 20.07 -12.65
CA ALA A 34 2.67 20.70 -13.65
C ALA A 34 1.96 20.74 -15.01
N GLY A 35 1.80 21.94 -15.59
CA GLY A 35 1.13 22.14 -16.87
C GLY A 35 1.82 21.49 -18.08
N ASP A 36 3.05 21.02 -17.91
CA ASP A 36 3.86 20.32 -18.92
C ASP A 36 4.12 18.83 -18.58
N LEU A 37 3.33 18.26 -17.67
CA LEU A 37 3.41 16.84 -17.32
C LEU A 37 3.27 15.96 -18.58
N LYS A 38 4.25 15.08 -18.81
CA LYS A 38 4.23 14.20 -19.98
C LYS A 38 3.55 12.90 -19.61
N ILE A 39 2.48 12.58 -20.31
CA ILE A 39 1.71 11.34 -20.09
C ILE A 39 1.91 10.42 -21.30
N SER A 40 2.25 9.17 -21.03
CA SER A 40 2.30 8.09 -22.01
C SER A 40 1.33 6.98 -21.60
N THR A 41 1.01 6.09 -22.55
CA THR A 41 0.16 4.92 -22.30
C THR A 41 0.99 3.66 -22.54
N LYS A 42 1.03 2.76 -21.55
CA LYS A 42 1.69 1.45 -21.62
C LYS A 42 0.89 0.49 -22.53
N GLU A 43 1.47 -0.65 -22.89
CA GLU A 43 0.82 -1.65 -23.77
C GLU A 43 -0.49 -2.20 -23.18
N ASP A 44 -0.56 -2.33 -21.85
CA ASP A 44 -1.73 -2.76 -21.10
C ASP A 44 -2.78 -1.66 -20.89
N ARG A 45 -2.57 -0.47 -21.50
CA ARG A 45 -3.41 0.74 -21.41
C ARG A 45 -3.36 1.49 -20.09
N SER A 46 -2.53 1.08 -19.15
CA SER A 46 -2.22 1.92 -17.98
C SER A 46 -1.45 3.17 -18.41
N HIS A 47 -1.51 4.21 -17.59
CA HIS A 47 -0.82 5.46 -17.84
C HIS A 47 0.49 5.50 -17.06
N VAL A 48 1.49 6.14 -17.65
CA VAL A 48 2.76 6.46 -16.99
C VAL A 48 3.11 7.90 -17.30
N THR A 49 3.63 8.60 -16.31
CA THR A 49 4.10 9.98 -16.45
C THR A 49 5.61 10.04 -16.43
N ASP A 50 6.18 11.17 -16.86
CA ASP A 50 7.61 11.38 -16.69
C ASP A 50 8.03 11.58 -15.23
N ALA A 51 7.08 11.85 -14.32
CA ALA A 51 7.28 11.86 -12.87
C ALA A 51 7.51 10.44 -12.33
N ASP A 52 6.74 9.45 -12.78
CA ASP A 52 6.93 8.03 -12.41
C ASP A 52 8.34 7.56 -12.75
N LEU A 53 8.73 7.77 -14.00
CA LEU A 53 10.02 7.37 -14.52
C LEU A 53 11.18 8.07 -13.82
N ALA A 54 11.04 9.36 -13.47
CA ALA A 54 12.06 10.13 -12.77
C ALA A 54 12.22 9.65 -11.32
N THR A 55 11.09 9.45 -10.64
CA THR A 55 11.03 8.95 -9.27
C THR A 55 11.68 7.58 -9.17
N GLU A 56 11.28 6.60 -10.01
CA GLU A 56 11.86 5.25 -9.94
C GLU A 56 13.37 5.25 -10.21
N ARG A 57 13.84 6.07 -11.18
CA ARG A 57 15.28 6.22 -11.45
C ARG A 57 16.04 6.73 -10.23
N ALA A 58 15.50 7.73 -9.52
CA ALA A 58 16.13 8.26 -8.32
C ALA A 58 16.23 7.21 -7.20
N LEU A 59 15.16 6.43 -7.00
CA LEU A 59 15.15 5.36 -6.01
C LEU A 59 16.15 4.25 -6.35
N ARG A 60 16.15 3.79 -7.60
CA ARG A 60 17.10 2.77 -8.09
C ARG A 60 18.55 3.23 -7.97
N ALA A 61 18.84 4.51 -8.23
CA ALA A 61 20.19 5.04 -8.08
C ALA A 61 20.69 4.96 -6.63
N ILE A 62 19.86 5.33 -5.65
CA ILE A 62 20.19 5.22 -4.23
C ILE A 62 20.37 3.75 -3.82
N LEU A 63 19.47 2.87 -4.27
CA LEU A 63 19.55 1.44 -3.97
C LEU A 63 20.80 0.79 -4.57
N ALA A 64 21.17 1.14 -5.80
CA ALA A 64 22.38 0.64 -6.45
C ALA A 64 23.67 1.05 -5.69
N GLU A 65 23.67 2.22 -5.05
CA GLU A 65 24.81 2.67 -4.24
C GLU A 65 24.85 2.01 -2.85
N GLU A 66 23.70 1.92 -2.17
CA GLU A 66 23.64 1.56 -0.76
C GLU A 66 23.28 0.10 -0.47
N ARG A 67 22.65 -0.59 -1.44
CA ARG A 67 22.24 -1.99 -1.37
C ARG A 67 22.51 -2.71 -2.71
N PRO A 68 23.74 -2.68 -3.25
CA PRO A 68 24.06 -3.23 -4.58
C PRO A 68 23.82 -4.74 -4.74
N SER A 69 23.60 -5.48 -3.63
CA SER A 69 23.30 -6.91 -3.64
C SER A 69 21.81 -7.23 -3.59
N ASP A 70 20.96 -6.28 -3.21
CA ASP A 70 19.52 -6.50 -3.13
C ASP A 70 18.91 -6.41 -4.56
N GLY A 71 17.88 -7.20 -4.83
CA GLY A 71 17.08 -7.04 -6.04
C GLY A 71 16.14 -5.84 -5.96
N ILE A 72 15.63 -5.42 -7.11
CA ILE A 72 14.64 -4.36 -7.22
C ILE A 72 13.52 -4.83 -8.15
N PHE A 73 12.28 -4.69 -7.71
CA PHE A 73 11.07 -4.86 -8.50
C PHE A 73 10.30 -3.54 -8.48
N GLY A 74 10.41 -2.77 -9.56
CA GLY A 74 9.67 -1.53 -9.73
C GLY A 74 8.56 -1.66 -10.77
N GLU A 75 7.52 -0.86 -10.63
CA GLU A 75 6.42 -0.79 -11.61
C GLU A 75 6.93 -0.47 -13.02
N GLU A 76 7.83 0.51 -13.16
CA GLU A 76 8.15 1.11 -14.46
C GLU A 76 9.31 0.43 -15.18
N PHE A 77 10.35 0.01 -14.43
CA PHE A 77 11.53 -0.63 -15.01
C PHE A 77 11.60 -2.14 -14.71
N GLY A 78 10.58 -2.71 -14.06
CA GLY A 78 10.47 -4.15 -13.84
C GLY A 78 11.48 -4.69 -12.82
N VAL A 79 11.90 -5.94 -13.03
CA VAL A 79 12.71 -6.71 -12.06
C VAL A 79 14.19 -6.74 -12.44
N GLU A 80 15.06 -6.53 -11.45
CA GLU A 80 16.51 -6.75 -11.53
C GLU A 80 17.07 -7.36 -10.23
N GLY A 81 18.21 -8.04 -10.32
CA GLY A 81 18.95 -8.55 -9.16
C GLY A 81 18.37 -9.80 -8.49
N ASP A 82 18.72 -10.01 -7.21
CA ASP A 82 18.35 -11.18 -6.40
C ASP A 82 16.95 -11.03 -5.76
N ALA A 83 16.07 -12.01 -5.97
CA ALA A 83 14.71 -12.00 -5.42
C ALA A 83 14.64 -12.33 -3.91
N LYS A 84 15.73 -12.80 -3.28
CA LYS A 84 15.72 -13.12 -1.83
C LYS A 84 15.61 -11.90 -0.93
N ARG A 85 16.29 -10.82 -1.28
CA ARG A 85 16.15 -9.51 -0.63
C ARG A 85 15.82 -8.52 -1.72
N GLN A 86 14.55 -8.13 -1.81
CA GLN A 86 14.05 -7.38 -2.95
C GLN A 86 13.32 -6.12 -2.49
N TRP A 87 13.75 -4.98 -3.01
CA TRP A 87 13.04 -3.72 -2.88
C TRP A 87 11.90 -3.68 -3.89
N ILE A 88 10.67 -3.53 -3.43
CA ILE A 88 9.49 -3.44 -4.28
C ILE A 88 9.01 -1.99 -4.23
N ILE A 89 8.91 -1.33 -5.39
CA ILE A 89 8.64 0.10 -5.48
C ILE A 89 7.52 0.42 -6.49
N ASP A 90 6.56 1.20 -6.03
CA ASP A 90 5.62 1.94 -6.87
C ASP A 90 5.94 3.43 -6.72
N PRO A 91 6.44 4.09 -7.78
CA PRO A 91 6.75 5.51 -7.77
C PRO A 91 5.53 6.41 -7.47
N ILE A 92 4.38 6.14 -8.08
CA ILE A 92 3.13 6.90 -7.95
C ILE A 92 1.92 5.96 -8.06
N ASP A 93 1.57 5.39 -6.92
CA ASP A 93 0.27 4.74 -6.74
C ASP A 93 -0.83 5.81 -6.83
N GLY A 94 -1.91 5.50 -7.54
CA GLY A 94 -2.96 6.46 -7.87
C GLY A 94 -2.59 7.41 -9.02
N THR A 95 -1.82 6.96 -10.02
CA THR A 95 -1.47 7.76 -11.23
C THR A 95 -2.68 8.43 -11.89
N ALA A 96 -3.86 7.80 -11.88
CA ALA A 96 -5.10 8.41 -12.37
C ALA A 96 -5.50 9.68 -11.57
N ASN A 97 -5.33 9.67 -10.25
CA ASN A 97 -5.54 10.82 -9.39
C ASN A 97 -4.47 11.88 -9.63
N PHE A 98 -3.20 11.47 -9.75
CA PHE A 98 -2.06 12.35 -10.04
C PHE A 98 -2.29 13.19 -11.31
N MET A 99 -2.65 12.56 -12.42
CA MET A 99 -2.93 13.24 -13.70
C MET A 99 -4.14 14.19 -13.66
N ARG A 100 -5.01 14.05 -12.65
CA ARG A 100 -6.23 14.85 -12.50
C ARG A 100 -6.11 15.93 -11.43
N GLY A 101 -4.95 16.08 -10.80
CA GLY A 101 -4.77 17.02 -9.69
C GLY A 101 -5.51 16.60 -8.41
N ILE A 102 -5.87 15.32 -8.28
CA ILE A 102 -6.50 14.78 -7.07
C ILE A 102 -5.38 14.35 -6.13
N PRO A 103 -5.31 14.84 -4.88
CA PRO A 103 -4.15 14.63 -3.99
C PRO A 103 -4.16 13.26 -3.29
N LEU A 104 -4.84 12.26 -3.86
CA LEU A 104 -4.89 10.88 -3.37
C LEU A 104 -3.96 10.00 -4.21
N TRP A 105 -2.67 10.24 -4.06
CA TRP A 105 -1.59 9.47 -4.68
C TRP A 105 -0.39 9.41 -3.72
N GLY A 106 0.50 8.44 -3.90
CA GLY A 106 1.72 8.36 -3.10
C GLY A 106 2.74 7.37 -3.64
N THR A 107 3.94 7.43 -3.10
CA THR A 107 5.00 6.45 -3.39
C THR A 107 4.93 5.31 -2.38
N MET A 108 4.99 4.08 -2.87
CA MET A 108 5.06 2.87 -2.06
C MET A 108 6.45 2.25 -2.16
N ILE A 109 7.08 2.02 -1.01
CA ILE A 109 8.42 1.43 -0.93
C ILE A 109 8.36 0.28 0.08
N ALA A 110 8.74 -0.92 -0.35
CA ALA A 110 8.84 -2.08 0.51
C ALA A 110 10.18 -2.78 0.37
N LEU A 111 10.61 -3.47 1.43
CA LEU A 111 11.62 -4.50 1.36
C LEU A 111 10.98 -5.84 1.67
N ALA A 112 11.05 -6.77 0.73
CA ALA A 112 10.64 -8.15 0.90
C ALA A 112 11.84 -9.06 1.13
N ILE A 113 11.69 -10.01 2.06
CA ILE A 113 12.64 -11.08 2.32
C ILE A 113 11.96 -12.40 1.95
N ASP A 114 12.54 -13.13 1.00
CA ASP A 114 11.97 -14.36 0.44
C ASP A 114 10.49 -14.18 0.03
N GLY A 115 10.18 -13.05 -0.62
CA GLY A 115 8.84 -12.70 -1.08
C GLY A 115 7.88 -12.16 0.00
N VAL A 116 8.30 -12.08 1.27
CA VAL A 116 7.46 -11.55 2.36
C VAL A 116 7.86 -10.11 2.69
N PRO A 117 6.96 -9.11 2.53
CA PRO A 117 7.24 -7.72 2.92
C PRO A 117 7.54 -7.59 4.43
N GLN A 118 8.72 -7.07 4.76
CA GLN A 118 9.19 -6.87 6.14
C GLN A 118 9.30 -5.39 6.53
N VAL A 119 9.51 -4.52 5.55
CA VAL A 119 9.57 -3.05 5.73
C VAL A 119 8.64 -2.42 4.71
N GLY A 120 7.89 -1.42 5.13
CA GLY A 120 7.02 -0.63 4.25
C GLY A 120 7.05 0.84 4.62
N VAL A 121 7.09 1.68 3.60
CA VAL A 121 6.93 3.14 3.67
C VAL A 121 5.94 3.55 2.59
N VAL A 122 4.95 4.35 2.99
CA VAL A 122 4.01 5.02 2.09
C VAL A 122 4.16 6.52 2.30
N SER A 123 4.47 7.26 1.24
CA SER A 123 4.60 8.73 1.28
C SER A 123 3.56 9.37 0.36
N MET A 124 2.69 10.21 0.93
CA MET A 124 1.69 10.98 0.17
C MET A 124 1.99 12.47 0.33
N PRO A 125 2.94 13.01 -0.46
CA PRO A 125 3.46 14.37 -0.24
C PRO A 125 2.42 15.45 -0.51
N ALA A 126 1.46 15.23 -1.42
CA ALA A 126 0.35 16.16 -1.65
C ALA A 126 -0.58 16.33 -0.42
N LEU A 127 -0.60 15.35 0.49
CA LEU A 127 -1.30 15.43 1.77
C LEU A 127 -0.38 15.87 2.92
N GLY A 128 0.94 15.94 2.70
CA GLY A 128 1.93 16.16 3.75
C GLY A 128 1.96 15.05 4.79
N ARG A 129 1.76 13.79 4.36
CA ARG A 129 1.63 12.63 5.25
C ARG A 129 2.53 11.48 4.81
N ARG A 130 3.08 10.78 5.79
CA ARG A 130 3.85 9.54 5.59
C ARG A 130 3.46 8.50 6.62
N TRP A 131 3.54 7.24 6.22
CA TRP A 131 3.32 6.07 7.06
C TRP A 131 4.45 5.08 6.87
N TRP A 132 4.79 4.36 7.92
CA TRP A 132 5.82 3.33 7.83
C TRP A 132 5.66 2.28 8.92
N GLY A 133 6.23 1.11 8.68
CA GLY A 133 6.28 0.01 9.62
C GLY A 133 7.33 -1.00 9.21
N SER A 134 7.86 -1.72 10.18
CA SER A 134 8.69 -2.88 9.93
C SER A 134 8.40 -3.96 10.96
N THR A 135 8.62 -5.22 10.58
CA THR A 135 8.30 -6.38 11.41
C THR A 135 8.88 -6.27 12.81
N GLY A 136 7.99 -6.28 13.82
CA GLY A 136 8.33 -6.17 15.24
C GLY A 136 8.59 -4.74 15.75
N ALA A 137 8.47 -3.70 14.93
CA ALA A 137 8.76 -2.31 15.31
C ALA A 137 7.50 -1.42 15.46
N GLY A 138 6.32 -1.96 15.19
CA GLY A 138 5.06 -1.22 15.14
C GLY A 138 4.92 -0.37 13.88
N ALA A 139 3.71 0.13 13.67
CA ALA A 139 3.37 1.03 12.58
C ALA A 139 3.25 2.48 13.08
N TRP A 140 3.63 3.42 12.22
CA TRP A 140 3.75 4.82 12.56
C TRP A 140 3.25 5.70 11.41
N THR A 141 2.87 6.93 11.75
CA THR A 141 2.59 7.99 10.77
C THR A 141 3.22 9.30 11.23
N ALA A 142 3.58 10.15 10.28
CA ALA A 142 3.95 11.53 10.53
C ALA A 142 3.09 12.46 9.67
N ALA A 143 2.72 13.57 10.29
CA ALA A 143 2.29 14.79 9.62
C ALA A 143 3.13 15.95 10.20
N HIS A 144 2.71 17.19 9.98
CA HIS A 144 3.36 18.40 10.51
C HIS A 144 3.65 18.36 12.03
N SER A 145 2.93 17.57 12.81
CA SER A 145 3.08 17.42 14.27
C SER A 145 4.17 16.42 14.71
N GLY A 146 4.86 15.76 13.78
CA GLY A 146 5.85 14.72 14.08
C GLY A 146 5.29 13.29 14.10
N PRO A 147 6.14 12.29 14.39
CA PRO A 147 5.78 10.88 14.34
C PRO A 147 4.87 10.47 15.49
N ARG A 148 3.89 9.60 15.22
CA ARG A 148 3.08 8.91 16.22
C ARG A 148 2.81 7.45 15.82
N ARG A 149 2.67 6.58 16.81
CA ARG A 149 2.27 5.19 16.60
C ARG A 149 0.81 5.13 16.14
N ILE A 150 0.49 4.14 15.32
CA ILE A 150 -0.86 3.88 14.80
C ILE A 150 -1.29 2.45 15.12
N GLU A 151 -2.59 2.27 15.27
CA GLU A 151 -3.23 0.99 15.54
C GLU A 151 -4.55 0.96 14.76
N THR A 152 -4.93 -0.23 14.31
CA THR A 152 -6.23 -0.49 13.70
C THR A 152 -7.36 -0.33 14.73
N SER A 153 -8.60 -0.29 14.25
CA SER A 153 -9.75 -0.03 15.14
C SER A 153 -10.09 -1.24 16.02
N ALA A 154 -10.83 -0.97 17.10
CA ALA A 154 -11.39 -2.01 17.95
C ALA A 154 -12.83 -2.42 17.57
N VAL A 155 -13.31 -2.01 16.38
CA VAL A 155 -14.68 -2.31 15.92
C VAL A 155 -14.83 -3.82 15.72
N ALA A 156 -15.84 -4.40 16.37
CA ALA A 156 -16.04 -5.86 16.43
C ALA A 156 -17.38 -6.32 15.84
N SER A 157 -18.16 -5.41 15.24
CA SER A 157 -19.41 -5.72 14.55
C SER A 157 -19.34 -5.23 13.12
N LEU A 158 -19.81 -6.06 12.18
CA LEU A 158 -19.96 -5.64 10.78
C LEU A 158 -20.92 -4.45 10.64
N ASP A 159 -21.96 -4.39 11.47
CA ASP A 159 -22.96 -3.31 11.44
C ASP A 159 -22.39 -1.93 11.81
N ASP A 160 -21.23 -1.88 12.47
CA ASP A 160 -20.54 -0.65 12.88
C ASP A 160 -19.35 -0.32 11.98
N ALA A 161 -19.03 -1.19 11.01
CA ALA A 161 -17.83 -1.09 10.21
C ALA A 161 -17.91 0.01 9.13
N ALA A 162 -16.81 0.71 8.92
CA ALA A 162 -16.54 1.55 7.76
C ALA A 162 -15.58 0.82 6.81
N VAL A 163 -15.94 0.73 5.54
CA VAL A 163 -15.14 0.00 4.54
C VAL A 163 -14.73 0.90 3.38
N SER A 164 -13.64 0.53 2.72
CA SER A 164 -13.25 1.11 1.44
C SER A 164 -12.99 0.04 0.39
N PHE A 165 -13.20 0.39 -0.87
CA PHE A 165 -12.83 -0.40 -2.03
C PHE A 165 -12.28 0.51 -3.13
N GLN A 166 -11.83 -0.08 -4.24
CA GLN A 166 -11.40 0.60 -5.47
C GLN A 166 -12.59 1.23 -6.22
N SER A 167 -13.15 0.54 -7.22
CA SER A 167 -14.35 0.95 -7.95
C SER A 167 -15.35 -0.19 -8.11
N ILE A 168 -16.62 0.14 -8.33
CA ILE A 168 -17.67 -0.84 -8.64
C ILE A 168 -17.33 -1.62 -9.92
N THR A 169 -16.79 -0.93 -10.93
CA THR A 169 -16.41 -1.55 -12.22
C THR A 169 -15.35 -2.63 -12.02
N GLN A 170 -14.28 -2.36 -11.27
CA GLN A 170 -13.23 -3.36 -11.05
C GLN A 170 -13.73 -4.57 -10.25
N TRP A 171 -14.65 -4.36 -9.30
CA TRP A 171 -15.32 -5.48 -8.61
C TRP A 171 -16.22 -6.29 -9.55
N ALA A 172 -16.90 -5.65 -10.49
CA ALA A 172 -17.71 -6.31 -11.50
C ALA A 172 -16.85 -7.10 -12.49
N ASP A 173 -15.76 -6.52 -12.98
CA ASP A 173 -14.82 -7.16 -13.90
C ASP A 173 -14.12 -8.37 -13.25
N ALA A 174 -13.86 -8.29 -11.94
CA ALA A 174 -13.36 -9.42 -11.15
C ALA A 174 -14.43 -10.49 -10.83
N GLY A 175 -15.71 -10.27 -11.19
CA GLY A 175 -16.80 -11.21 -10.92
C GLY A 175 -17.33 -11.20 -9.48
N HIS A 176 -16.98 -10.17 -8.69
CA HIS A 176 -17.32 -10.06 -7.27
C HIS A 176 -18.34 -8.96 -6.95
N LEU A 177 -19.03 -8.39 -7.94
CA LEU A 177 -20.08 -7.39 -7.72
C LEU A 177 -21.14 -7.84 -6.69
N PRO A 178 -21.69 -9.07 -6.71
CA PRO A 178 -22.62 -9.51 -5.67
C PRO A 178 -22.03 -9.49 -4.26
N ALA A 179 -20.74 -9.82 -4.12
CA ALA A 179 -20.04 -9.77 -2.82
C ALA A 179 -19.90 -8.32 -2.33
N LEU A 180 -19.58 -7.38 -3.22
CA LEU A 180 -19.55 -5.96 -2.86
C LEU A 180 -20.91 -5.49 -2.34
N LEU A 181 -21.99 -5.83 -3.05
CA LEU A 181 -23.35 -5.45 -2.66
C LEU A 181 -23.73 -5.99 -1.28
N ARG A 182 -23.40 -7.25 -0.98
CA ARG A 182 -23.59 -7.82 0.37
C ARG A 182 -22.82 -7.07 1.45
N VAL A 183 -21.59 -6.65 1.16
CA VAL A 183 -20.77 -5.87 2.11
C VAL A 183 -21.43 -4.51 2.36
N VAL A 184 -21.74 -3.74 1.31
CA VAL A 184 -22.28 -2.38 1.48
C VAL A 184 -23.68 -2.36 2.09
N ASP A 185 -24.47 -3.42 1.90
CA ASP A 185 -25.78 -3.58 2.57
C ASP A 185 -25.65 -3.93 4.07
N ARG A 186 -24.50 -4.49 4.49
CA ARG A 186 -24.29 -4.99 5.86
C ARG A 186 -23.59 -3.98 6.78
N VAL A 187 -22.78 -3.09 6.23
CA VAL A 187 -21.88 -2.23 7.02
C VAL A 187 -22.49 -0.86 7.32
N TRP A 188 -21.96 -0.17 8.33
CA TRP A 188 -22.40 1.19 8.66
C TRP A 188 -22.10 2.19 7.54
N ARG A 189 -20.94 2.04 6.89
CA ARG A 189 -20.47 3.01 5.90
C ARG A 189 -19.57 2.39 4.85
N ASP A 190 -19.90 2.60 3.58
CA ASP A 190 -19.05 2.26 2.45
C ASP A 190 -18.43 3.52 1.81
N ARG A 191 -17.20 3.40 1.29
CA ARG A 191 -16.56 4.42 0.46
C ARG A 191 -15.71 3.76 -0.61
N ALA A 192 -15.37 4.53 -1.63
CA ALA A 192 -14.45 4.15 -2.67
C ALA A 192 -13.28 5.15 -2.66
N TYR A 193 -12.46 5.11 -1.60
CA TYR A 193 -11.27 5.97 -1.57
C TYR A 193 -10.22 5.50 -2.57
N GLY A 194 -10.17 4.19 -2.83
CA GLY A 194 -9.19 3.53 -3.69
C GLY A 194 -7.75 3.62 -3.17
N ASP A 195 -6.91 2.82 -3.81
CA ASP A 195 -5.46 2.98 -3.83
C ASP A 195 -4.84 2.95 -2.41
N VAL A 196 -3.59 3.39 -2.26
CA VAL A 196 -2.82 3.28 -1.01
C VAL A 196 -3.47 4.00 0.18
N TYR A 197 -4.22 5.08 -0.07
CA TYR A 197 -4.82 5.89 1.00
C TYR A 197 -5.81 5.08 1.85
N ALA A 198 -6.57 4.18 1.23
CA ALA A 198 -7.53 3.34 1.93
C ALA A 198 -6.83 2.46 2.98
N TYR A 199 -5.74 1.79 2.61
CA TYR A 199 -4.97 0.95 3.54
C TYR A 199 -4.38 1.75 4.70
N MET A 200 -3.95 2.99 4.45
CA MET A 200 -3.42 3.86 5.49
C MET A 200 -4.51 4.33 6.47
N MET A 201 -5.73 4.59 5.98
CA MET A 201 -6.88 4.87 6.85
C MET A 201 -7.24 3.67 7.71
N LEU A 202 -7.17 2.45 7.16
CA LEU A 202 -7.34 1.21 7.90
C LEU A 202 -6.28 1.04 8.99
N ALA A 203 -4.99 1.20 8.65
CA ALA A 203 -3.89 1.09 9.60
C ALA A 203 -3.98 2.11 10.76
N GLU A 204 -4.69 3.23 10.54
CA GLU A 204 -4.97 4.23 11.57
C GLU A 204 -6.31 4.03 12.31
N GLY A 205 -7.00 2.92 12.06
CA GLY A 205 -8.26 2.56 12.72
C GLY A 205 -9.44 3.42 12.30
N ARG A 206 -9.42 3.97 11.08
CA ARG A 206 -10.55 4.73 10.51
C ARG A 206 -11.42 3.90 9.56
N LEU A 207 -10.94 2.71 9.19
CA LEU A 207 -11.65 1.73 8.37
C LEU A 207 -11.40 0.34 8.95
N GLU A 208 -12.38 -0.54 8.77
CA GLU A 208 -12.34 -1.93 9.21
C GLU A 208 -11.99 -2.89 8.07
N MET A 209 -12.18 -2.49 6.82
CA MET A 209 -11.93 -3.31 5.64
C MET A 209 -11.49 -2.48 4.44
N VAL A 210 -10.49 -2.97 3.72
CA VAL A 210 -10.13 -2.57 2.35
C VAL A 210 -10.00 -3.82 1.50
N ALA A 211 -10.63 -3.86 0.32
CA ALA A 211 -10.38 -4.93 -0.65
C ALA A 211 -10.40 -4.44 -2.09
N GLU A 212 -9.44 -4.95 -2.84
CA GLU A 212 -9.16 -4.56 -4.22
C GLU A 212 -8.75 -5.77 -5.06
N PHE A 213 -8.85 -5.60 -6.38
CA PHE A 213 -8.62 -6.61 -7.40
C PHE A 213 -7.79 -6.01 -8.52
N ASP A 214 -7.05 -6.86 -9.22
CA ASP A 214 -6.09 -6.47 -10.25
C ASP A 214 -4.88 -5.66 -9.75
N VAL A 215 -4.73 -5.57 -8.42
CA VAL A 215 -3.52 -5.04 -7.77
C VAL A 215 -2.30 -5.88 -8.13
N LYS A 216 -1.14 -5.26 -8.19
CA LYS A 216 0.18 -5.88 -8.35
C LYS A 216 0.90 -5.89 -7.03
N GLU A 217 2.02 -6.60 -6.98
CA GLU A 217 2.83 -6.67 -5.77
C GLU A 217 3.28 -5.29 -5.29
N TYR A 218 3.64 -4.39 -6.22
CA TYR A 218 4.08 -3.03 -5.88
C TYR A 218 2.96 -2.15 -5.29
N ASP A 219 1.70 -2.36 -5.69
CA ASP A 219 0.51 -1.64 -5.19
C ASP A 219 0.17 -1.95 -3.72
N ILE A 220 0.69 -3.07 -3.17
CA ILE A 220 0.29 -3.53 -1.82
C ILE A 220 1.46 -3.88 -0.91
N ALA A 221 2.66 -4.15 -1.44
CA ALA A 221 3.79 -4.64 -0.64
C ALA A 221 4.12 -3.71 0.54
N ALA A 222 4.10 -2.40 0.35
CA ALA A 222 4.40 -1.44 1.43
C ALA A 222 3.28 -1.37 2.48
N ALA A 223 2.02 -1.62 2.09
CA ALA A 223 0.89 -1.61 3.00
C ALA A 223 0.88 -2.83 3.94
N VAL A 224 1.38 -3.98 3.50
CA VAL A 224 1.39 -5.24 4.28
C VAL A 224 2.02 -5.08 5.66
N PRO A 225 3.31 -4.68 5.81
CA PRO A 225 3.93 -4.57 7.12
C PRO A 225 3.31 -3.42 7.93
N ILE A 226 2.87 -2.33 7.30
CA ILE A 226 2.20 -1.22 8.00
C ILE A 226 0.88 -1.69 8.64
N VAL A 227 0.03 -2.38 7.89
CA VAL A 227 -1.26 -2.89 8.39
C VAL A 227 -1.05 -3.93 9.48
N ARG A 228 -0.13 -4.89 9.27
CA ARG A 228 0.16 -5.94 10.26
C ARG A 228 0.71 -5.38 11.56
N GLU A 229 1.64 -4.45 11.48
CA GLU A 229 2.25 -3.81 12.66
C GLU A 229 1.31 -2.82 13.37
N ALA A 230 0.25 -2.37 12.70
CA ALA A 230 -0.88 -1.67 13.32
C ALA A 230 -1.89 -2.63 13.98
N GLY A 231 -1.67 -3.94 13.95
CA GLY A 231 -2.57 -4.96 14.53
C GLY A 231 -3.64 -5.47 13.57
N GLY A 232 -3.61 -5.07 12.31
CA GLY A 232 -4.51 -5.55 11.28
C GLY A 232 -4.10 -6.90 10.70
N ARG A 233 -4.91 -7.40 9.76
CA ARG A 233 -4.64 -8.63 9.00
C ARG A 233 -4.76 -8.34 7.51
N PHE A 234 -3.87 -8.94 6.73
CA PHE A 234 -3.74 -8.73 5.29
C PHE A 234 -3.56 -10.08 4.60
N THR A 235 -4.46 -10.39 3.66
CA THR A 235 -4.43 -11.58 2.79
C THR A 235 -4.76 -11.17 1.36
N SER A 236 -4.69 -12.11 0.42
CA SER A 236 -5.45 -11.97 -0.83
C SER A 236 -6.95 -11.99 -0.56
N PHE A 237 -7.76 -11.62 -1.54
CA PHE A 237 -9.21 -11.70 -1.41
C PHE A 237 -9.68 -13.14 -1.14
N ASP A 238 -8.95 -14.13 -1.68
CA ASP A 238 -9.12 -15.57 -1.47
C ASP A 238 -8.48 -16.16 -0.23
N GLY A 239 -7.87 -15.31 0.60
CA GLY A 239 -7.38 -15.69 1.93
C GLY A 239 -5.98 -16.29 1.92
N ALA A 240 -5.30 -16.29 0.78
CA ALA A 240 -3.89 -16.68 0.72
C ALA A 240 -3.04 -15.60 1.41
N ASP A 241 -2.02 -16.03 2.14
CA ASP A 241 -1.00 -15.14 2.70
C ASP A 241 0.07 -14.86 1.63
N SER A 242 -0.30 -14.07 0.62
CA SER A 242 0.49 -13.80 -0.58
C SER A 242 0.12 -12.44 -1.17
N ILE A 243 1.11 -11.73 -1.70
CA ILE A 243 0.92 -10.48 -2.46
C ILE A 243 0.78 -10.70 -3.97
N SER A 244 0.97 -11.94 -4.45
CA SER A 244 1.00 -12.26 -5.88
C SER A 244 -0.35 -12.73 -6.45
N GLU A 245 -1.41 -12.75 -5.64
CA GLU A 245 -2.74 -13.24 -6.04
C GLU A 245 -3.59 -12.21 -6.80
N ARG A 246 -3.02 -11.05 -7.13
CA ARG A 246 -3.71 -9.94 -7.80
C ARG A 246 -5.02 -9.50 -7.15
N SER A 247 -5.08 -9.64 -5.83
CA SER A 247 -6.22 -9.22 -5.02
C SER A 247 -5.77 -9.01 -3.59
N SER A 248 -6.53 -8.22 -2.85
CA SER A 248 -6.25 -7.91 -1.44
C SER A 248 -7.52 -7.95 -0.59
N LEU A 249 -7.34 -8.35 0.67
CA LEU A 249 -8.28 -8.13 1.75
C LEU A 249 -7.47 -7.73 2.99
N ALA A 250 -7.54 -6.46 3.34
CA ALA A 250 -6.99 -5.92 4.57
C ALA A 250 -8.13 -5.60 5.54
N THR A 251 -7.97 -5.95 6.82
CA THR A 251 -8.95 -5.61 7.86
C THR A 251 -8.26 -5.18 9.17
N ASN A 252 -9.05 -4.71 10.14
CA ASN A 252 -8.60 -4.45 11.52
C ASN A 252 -8.21 -5.72 12.31
N GLY A 253 -8.10 -6.88 11.66
CA GLY A 253 -7.82 -8.16 12.31
C GLY A 253 -9.09 -8.78 12.93
N ILE A 254 -9.77 -8.05 13.82
CA ILE A 254 -10.98 -8.52 14.54
C ILE A 254 -12.06 -9.01 13.58
N LEU A 255 -12.34 -8.24 12.53
CA LEU A 255 -13.40 -8.54 11.57
C LEU A 255 -12.93 -9.34 10.35
N HIS A 256 -11.68 -9.80 10.31
CA HIS A 256 -11.12 -10.45 9.12
C HIS A 256 -11.93 -11.66 8.66
N ASP A 257 -12.19 -12.60 9.57
CA ASP A 257 -12.94 -13.82 9.23
C ASP A 257 -14.41 -13.51 8.93
N ALA A 258 -15.01 -12.54 9.64
CA ALA A 258 -16.38 -12.10 9.38
C ALA A 258 -16.57 -11.50 7.98
N PHE A 259 -15.63 -10.65 7.53
CA PHE A 259 -15.64 -10.13 6.16
C PHE A 259 -15.33 -11.23 5.13
N PHE A 260 -14.39 -12.12 5.43
CA PHE A 260 -14.04 -13.24 4.56
C PHE A 260 -15.22 -14.19 4.31
N GLU A 261 -16.04 -14.46 5.33
CA GLU A 261 -17.27 -15.23 5.23
C GLU A 261 -18.37 -14.46 4.47
N LEU A 262 -18.56 -13.18 4.79
CA LEU A 262 -19.59 -12.33 4.17
C LEU A 262 -19.42 -12.22 2.65
N THR A 263 -18.17 -12.09 2.18
CA THR A 263 -17.88 -12.00 0.74
C THR A 263 -18.13 -13.30 0.00
N ARG A 264 -18.23 -14.44 0.71
CA ARG A 264 -18.43 -15.79 0.15
C ARG A 264 -19.81 -16.38 0.39
N ALA A 265 -20.67 -15.69 1.14
CA ALA A 265 -22.04 -16.15 1.33
C ALA A 265 -22.72 -16.34 -0.05
N ASN A 266 -23.27 -17.53 -0.28
CA ASN A 266 -24.16 -17.76 -1.40
C ASN A 266 -25.50 -17.09 -1.09
N ASP A 267 -26.13 -16.52 -2.11
CA ASP A 267 -27.51 -16.01 -2.02
C ASP A 267 -28.53 -17.15 -1.89
#